data_AF-A0A2D4YYM6-F1
#
_entry.id   AF-A0A2D4YYM6-F1
#
_cell.length_a   1.000
_cell.length_b   1.000
_cell.length_c   1.000
_cell.angle_alpha   90.00
_cell.angle_beta   90.00
_cell.angle_gamma   90.00
#
_symmetry.space_group_name_H-M   'P 1'
#
loop_
_entity.id
_entity.type
_entity.pdbx_description
1 polymer ?
#
loop_
_entity_poly.entity_id
_entity_poly.type
_entity_poly.pdbx_seq_one_letter_code
_entity_poly.pdbx_strand_id
1 'polypeptide(L)'
;MLDQWTLLLRNAGEWRGSFDTLDRQLKLTKRQPSILSLEAGPSGVPINLTLLFWPSDPPTGADPYSGEPAKRIVQSFSSPDPGLGFFSTGSFCRGTPQVSTWSRLYAEFGFLHADRRHRLVLLWDAADRFDHLVLIREFRAGSSATENPALSGAQLLGTWQAQDVSLDRDGSQIEAAPSTSLLQFQPEHFAGVTWLPDGGGFRVPQRIDQQQPFKVEALWMATPQRLEWIQRCYGVGGSWLSTRHRLLQR
;
A
#
# COMPACT_ATOMS: atom_id res chain seq x y z
N MET A 1 23.55 -1.82 -0.88
CA MET A 1 22.07 -1.87 -0.85
C MET A 1 21.63 -2.15 0.57
N LEU A 2 20.53 -1.57 1.03
CA LEU A 2 19.95 -1.91 2.34
C LEU A 2 19.21 -3.24 2.22
N ASP A 3 19.28 -4.09 3.23
CA ASP A 3 18.50 -5.33 3.26
C ASP A 3 17.01 -5.07 3.56
N GLN A 4 16.16 -6.06 3.27
CA GLN A 4 14.72 -5.97 3.48
C GLN A 4 14.33 -5.68 4.94
N TRP A 5 15.14 -6.14 5.90
CA TRP A 5 14.90 -5.90 7.32
C TRP A 5 15.06 -4.43 7.68
N THR A 6 16.16 -3.82 7.23
CA THR A 6 16.47 -2.41 7.42
C THR A 6 15.40 -1.52 6.76
N LEU A 7 14.88 -1.93 5.61
CA LEU A 7 13.79 -1.22 4.94
C LEU A 7 12.47 -1.33 5.69
N LEU A 8 12.14 -2.50 6.24
CA LEU A 8 10.99 -2.70 7.13
C LEU A 8 11.06 -1.76 8.34
N LEU A 9 12.22 -1.63 8.98
CA LEU A 9 12.41 -0.79 10.17
C LEU A 9 12.08 0.70 9.94
N ARG A 10 12.05 1.18 8.69
CA ARG A 10 11.59 2.55 8.37
C ARG A 10 10.12 2.79 8.76
N ASN A 11 9.33 1.72 8.87
CA ASN A 11 7.93 1.77 9.28
C ASN A 11 7.75 1.77 10.81
N ALA A 12 8.83 1.69 11.59
CA ALA A 12 8.75 1.70 13.05
C ALA A 12 8.14 3.00 13.59
N GLY A 13 7.45 2.88 14.71
CA GLY A 13 6.73 3.94 15.40
C GLY A 13 5.25 3.66 15.60
N GLU A 14 4.57 4.61 16.22
CA GLU A 14 3.13 4.58 16.44
C GLU A 14 2.41 5.37 15.35
N TRP A 15 1.41 4.73 14.74
CA TRP A 15 0.65 5.22 13.60
C TRP A 15 -0.83 5.24 13.95
N ARG A 16 -1.47 6.40 13.86
CA ARG A 16 -2.87 6.63 14.20
C ARG A 16 -3.66 6.91 12.93
N GLY A 17 -4.79 6.23 12.75
CA GLY A 17 -5.59 6.35 11.54
C GLY A 17 -6.90 5.60 11.60
N SER A 18 -7.42 5.23 10.44
CA SER A 18 -8.59 4.35 10.32
C SER A 18 -8.46 3.39 9.14
N PHE A 19 -9.14 2.26 9.26
CA PHE A 19 -9.39 1.31 8.18
C PHE A 19 -10.77 1.63 7.60
N ASP A 20 -10.78 2.19 6.40
CA ASP A 20 -12.00 2.56 5.70
C ASP A 20 -12.28 1.51 4.62
N THR A 21 -13.35 0.74 4.80
CA THR A 21 -13.81 -0.22 3.79
C THR A 21 -14.69 0.49 2.79
N LEU A 22 -14.35 0.42 1.51
CA LEU A 22 -15.12 0.98 0.42
C LEU A 22 -15.55 -0.10 -0.56
N ASP A 23 -16.81 -0.08 -0.98
CA ASP A 23 -17.33 -1.01 -1.98
C ASP A 23 -16.81 -0.73 -3.40
N ARG A 24 -17.30 -1.47 -4.40
CA ARG A 24 -16.89 -1.33 -5.81
C ARG A 24 -17.22 0.04 -6.40
N GLN A 25 -18.16 0.77 -5.80
CA GLN A 25 -18.56 2.12 -6.18
C GLN A 25 -17.84 3.19 -5.37
N LEU A 26 -16.84 2.80 -4.56
CA LEU A 26 -16.09 3.66 -3.64
C LEU A 26 -16.97 4.31 -2.57
N LYS A 27 -18.11 3.71 -2.23
CA LYS A 27 -18.91 4.15 -1.10
C LYS A 27 -18.33 3.57 0.18
N LEU A 28 -18.09 4.42 1.16
CA LEU A 28 -17.68 4.00 2.51
C LEU A 28 -18.78 3.14 3.13
N THR A 29 -18.45 1.90 3.47
CA THR A 29 -19.36 0.95 4.14
C THR A 29 -19.04 0.78 5.62
N LYS A 30 -17.79 1.04 6.00
CA LYS A 30 -17.33 0.94 7.39
C LYS A 30 -16.05 1.75 7.59
N ARG A 31 -16.00 2.54 8.65
CA ARG A 31 -14.76 3.16 9.16
C ARG A 31 -14.42 2.56 10.51
N GLN A 32 -13.22 2.01 10.65
CA GLN A 32 -12.74 1.47 11.92
C GLN A 32 -11.47 2.20 12.38
N PRO A 33 -11.54 3.05 13.42
CA PRO A 33 -10.36 3.74 13.95
C PRO A 33 -9.34 2.74 14.48
N SER A 34 -8.05 3.06 14.31
CA SER A 34 -6.95 2.19 14.69
C SER A 34 -5.71 2.93 15.17
N ILE A 35 -4.95 2.27 16.03
CA ILE A 35 -3.57 2.62 16.37
C ILE A 35 -2.68 1.41 16.11
N LEU A 36 -1.64 1.59 15.31
CA LEU A 36 -0.65 0.57 14.98
C LEU A 36 0.72 1.00 15.50
N SER A 37 1.28 0.21 16.42
CA SER A 37 2.64 0.38 16.93
C SER A 37 3.55 -0.69 16.36
N LEU A 38 4.68 -0.25 15.79
CA LEU A 38 5.76 -1.10 15.31
C LEU A 38 7.03 -0.76 16.09
N GLU A 39 7.46 -1.66 16.97
CA GLU A 39 8.57 -1.44 17.89
C GLU A 39 9.67 -2.47 17.66
N ALA A 40 10.86 -2.01 17.27
CA ALA A 40 12.02 -2.88 17.16
C ALA A 40 12.55 -3.23 18.56
N GLY A 41 12.89 -4.51 18.78
CA GLY A 41 13.61 -4.94 19.97
C GLY A 41 15.01 -4.29 20.08
N PRO A 42 15.71 -4.43 21.22
CA PRO A 42 16.99 -3.76 21.46
C PRO A 42 18.07 -4.01 20.41
N SER A 43 18.07 -5.18 19.77
CA SER A 43 19.01 -5.53 18.69
C SER A 43 18.52 -5.14 17.29
N GLY A 44 17.34 -4.53 17.17
CA GLY A 44 16.64 -4.33 15.90
C GLY A 44 15.79 -5.52 15.45
N VAL A 45 15.84 -6.64 16.16
CA VAL A 45 15.07 -7.88 15.92
C VAL A 45 14.59 -8.44 17.28
N PRO A 46 13.36 -8.95 17.41
CA PRO A 46 12.27 -8.89 16.44
C PRO A 46 11.71 -7.46 16.32
N ILE A 47 10.86 -7.24 15.33
CA ILE A 47 9.94 -6.09 15.36
C ILE A 47 8.57 -6.57 15.85
N ASN A 48 8.04 -5.88 16.86
CA ASN A 48 6.77 -6.19 17.49
C ASN A 48 5.69 -5.26 16.93
N LEU A 49 4.63 -5.86 16.40
CA LEU A 49 3.44 -5.17 15.95
C LEU A 49 2.35 -5.29 17.01
N THR A 50 1.79 -4.16 17.42
CA THR A 50 0.52 -4.09 18.14
C THR A 50 -0.45 -3.26 17.31
N LEU A 51 -1.59 -3.83 16.96
CA LEU A 51 -2.66 -3.15 16.23
C LEU A 51 -3.94 -3.17 17.07
N LEU A 52 -4.38 -1.99 17.46
CA LEU A 52 -5.59 -1.74 18.24
C LEU A 52 -6.66 -1.18 17.31
N PHE A 53 -7.90 -1.64 17.49
CA PHE A 53 -9.07 -1.09 16.82
C PHE A 53 -10.11 -0.67 17.84
N TRP A 54 -10.76 0.45 17.56
CA TRP A 54 -11.92 0.94 18.30
C TRP A 54 -13.23 0.52 17.63
N PRO A 55 -14.38 0.73 18.30
CA PRO A 55 -15.69 0.54 17.67
C PRO A 55 -15.78 1.25 16.32
N SER A 56 -16.46 0.59 15.37
CA SER A 56 -16.60 1.13 14.02
C SER A 56 -17.65 2.25 13.99
N ASP A 57 -17.48 3.15 13.02
CA ASP A 57 -18.39 4.25 12.71
C ASP A 57 -18.69 5.12 13.95
N PRO A 58 -17.65 5.70 14.58
CA PRO A 58 -17.83 6.54 15.75
C PRO A 58 -18.71 7.76 15.42
N PRO A 59 -19.48 8.29 16.39
CA PRO A 59 -20.31 9.47 16.18
C PRO A 59 -19.48 10.65 15.66
N THR A 60 -20.07 11.45 14.76
CA THR A 60 -19.40 12.63 14.22
C THR A 60 -19.03 13.60 15.35
N GLY A 61 -17.76 14.01 15.39
CA GLY A 61 -17.23 14.94 16.39
C GLY A 61 -16.82 14.29 17.72
N ALA A 62 -17.05 12.99 17.92
CA ALA A 62 -16.51 12.26 19.06
C ALA A 62 -15.02 11.94 18.85
N ASP A 63 -14.27 11.79 19.94
CA ASP A 63 -12.93 11.21 19.89
C ASP A 63 -13.04 9.74 19.45
N PRO A 64 -12.52 9.38 18.26
CA PRO A 64 -12.63 8.02 17.73
C PRO A 64 -11.81 7.00 18.52
N TYR A 65 -10.95 7.44 19.43
CA TYR A 65 -10.13 6.61 20.32
C TYR A 65 -10.60 6.61 21.77
N SER A 66 -11.81 7.13 22.04
CA SER A 66 -12.38 7.13 23.38
C SER A 66 -12.75 5.71 23.85
N GLY A 67 -12.49 5.44 25.13
CA GLY A 67 -12.74 4.12 25.75
C GLY A 67 -11.73 3.05 25.35
N GLU A 68 -12.07 1.80 25.65
CA GLU A 68 -11.18 0.64 25.42
C GLU A 68 -11.21 0.16 23.97
N PRO A 69 -10.08 -0.34 23.42
CA PRO A 69 -10.05 -0.98 22.11
C PRO A 69 -11.00 -2.18 22.04
N ALA A 70 -11.82 -2.24 20.99
CA ALA A 70 -12.72 -3.36 20.70
C ALA A 70 -11.98 -4.61 20.19
N LYS A 71 -10.78 -4.45 19.63
CA LYS A 71 -9.96 -5.55 19.13
C LYS A 71 -8.47 -5.22 19.26
N ARG A 72 -7.67 -6.22 19.65
CA ARG A 72 -6.22 -6.16 19.70
C ARG A 72 -5.60 -7.31 18.90
N ILE A 73 -4.63 -6.98 18.05
CA ILE A 73 -3.77 -7.93 17.34
C ILE A 73 -2.33 -7.68 17.78
N VAL A 74 -1.61 -8.73 18.16
CA VAL A 74 -0.20 -8.67 18.53
C VAL A 74 0.56 -9.71 17.71
N GLN A 75 1.63 -9.27 17.06
CA GLN A 75 2.50 -10.13 16.25
C GLN A 75 3.97 -9.74 16.49
N SER A 76 4.86 -10.72 16.34
CA SER A 76 6.30 -10.50 16.43
C SER A 76 6.94 -11.14 15.20
N PHE A 77 7.80 -10.39 14.52
CA PHE A 77 8.46 -10.83 13.30
C PHE A 77 9.96 -10.84 13.51
N SER A 78 10.63 -11.87 13.00
CA SER A 78 12.10 -11.96 12.99
C SER A 78 12.68 -12.02 11.58
N SER A 79 11.81 -12.07 10.56
CA SER A 79 12.13 -11.97 9.15
C SER A 79 10.91 -11.41 8.40
N PRO A 80 11.07 -10.79 7.22
CA PRO A 80 9.94 -10.40 6.38
C PRO A 80 9.16 -11.63 5.89
N ASP A 81 7.84 -11.49 5.76
CA ASP A 81 6.98 -12.57 5.23
C ASP A 81 7.27 -12.86 3.75
N PRO A 82 7.19 -14.12 3.29
CA PRO A 82 7.17 -14.42 1.86
C PRO A 82 6.04 -13.67 1.15
N GLY A 83 6.34 -13.01 0.02
CA GLY A 83 5.37 -12.21 -0.71
C GLY A 83 5.30 -10.73 -0.31
N LEU A 84 6.01 -10.33 0.75
CA LEU A 84 6.19 -8.95 1.20
C LEU A 84 7.56 -8.43 0.75
N GLY A 85 7.59 -7.31 0.03
CA GLY A 85 8.81 -6.63 -0.36
C GLY A 85 8.76 -5.14 -0.04
N PHE A 86 9.87 -4.61 0.49
CA PHE A 86 10.09 -3.21 0.82
C PHE A 86 11.03 -2.55 -0.19
N PHE A 87 10.79 -1.26 -0.41
CA PHE A 87 11.58 -0.37 -1.26
C PHE A 87 12.38 0.62 -0.41
N SER A 88 13.35 1.30 -1.03
CA SER A 88 14.25 2.24 -0.35
C SER A 88 13.53 3.38 0.38
N THR A 89 12.31 3.72 -0.05
CA THR A 89 11.44 4.72 0.57
C THR A 89 10.83 4.23 1.89
N GLY A 90 10.87 2.93 2.18
CA GLY A 90 10.12 2.27 3.24
C GLY A 90 8.70 1.85 2.82
N SER A 91 8.28 2.23 1.62
CA SER A 91 7.06 1.70 1.00
C SER A 91 7.21 0.20 0.72
N PHE A 92 6.09 -0.51 0.69
CA PHE A 92 6.07 -1.97 0.52
C PHE A 92 4.88 -2.44 -0.29
N CYS A 93 4.98 -3.69 -0.75
CA CYS A 93 3.87 -4.43 -1.30
C CYS A 93 3.85 -5.85 -0.75
N ARG A 94 2.67 -6.31 -0.36
CA ARG A 94 2.35 -7.67 0.05
C ARG A 94 1.24 -8.20 -0.83
N GLY A 95 1.21 -9.49 -1.10
CA GLY A 95 0.04 -10.06 -1.77
C GLY A 95 0.16 -11.55 -1.98
N THR A 96 -0.88 -12.12 -2.59
CA THR A 96 -0.94 -13.54 -2.92
C THR A 96 0.25 -13.93 -3.83
N PRO A 97 1.10 -14.90 -3.45
CA PRO A 97 2.21 -15.34 -4.31
C PRO A 97 1.75 -16.23 -5.48
N GLN A 98 0.64 -16.95 -5.31
CA GLN A 98 0.05 -17.86 -6.28
C GLN A 98 -1.48 -17.77 -6.19
N VAL A 99 -2.12 -17.26 -7.23
CA VAL A 99 -3.58 -17.27 -7.37
C VAL A 99 -4.00 -18.66 -7.85
N SER A 100 -5.03 -19.22 -7.23
CA SER A 100 -5.59 -20.53 -7.57
C SER A 100 -7.01 -20.67 -7.05
N THR A 101 -7.65 -21.81 -7.30
CA THR A 101 -8.96 -22.16 -6.72
C THR A 101 -8.97 -22.15 -5.19
N TRP A 102 -7.80 -22.32 -4.55
CA TRP A 102 -7.65 -22.39 -3.09
C TRP A 102 -7.08 -21.10 -2.48
N SER A 103 -6.50 -20.23 -3.31
CA SER A 103 -5.77 -19.04 -2.88
C SER A 103 -6.24 -17.86 -3.70
N ARG A 104 -7.11 -17.04 -3.11
CA ARG A 104 -7.66 -15.84 -3.76
C ARG A 104 -6.61 -14.75 -3.88
N LEU A 105 -6.76 -13.92 -4.89
CA LEU A 105 -5.95 -12.71 -5.02
C LEU A 105 -6.30 -11.72 -3.91
N TYR A 106 -5.27 -11.25 -3.21
CA TYR A 106 -5.27 -9.99 -2.50
C TYR A 106 -3.94 -9.28 -2.76
N ALA A 107 -3.95 -7.96 -2.61
CA ALA A 107 -2.74 -7.17 -2.60
C ALA A 107 -2.87 -6.03 -1.59
N GLU A 108 -1.84 -5.84 -0.78
CA GLU A 108 -1.66 -4.66 0.05
C GLU A 108 -0.48 -3.84 -0.49
N PHE A 109 -0.70 -2.55 -0.63
CA PHE A 109 0.34 -1.58 -0.96
C PHE A 109 0.43 -0.61 0.21
N GLY A 110 1.60 -0.46 0.80
CA GLY A 110 1.85 0.52 1.84
C GLY A 110 2.83 1.55 1.36
N PHE A 111 2.42 2.81 1.31
CA PHE A 111 3.31 3.91 0.98
C PHE A 111 3.71 4.64 2.26
N LEU A 112 4.99 5.05 2.34
CA LEU A 112 5.54 5.79 3.46
C LEU A 112 6.21 7.08 2.98
N HIS A 113 5.79 8.21 3.53
CA HIS A 113 6.47 9.48 3.32
C HIS A 113 6.38 10.36 4.57
N ALA A 114 7.53 10.71 5.13
CA ALA A 114 7.64 11.45 6.39
C ALA A 114 6.75 10.83 7.49
N ASP A 115 5.84 11.59 8.07
CA ASP A 115 4.95 11.18 9.15
C ASP A 115 3.59 10.66 8.66
N ARG A 116 3.55 10.17 7.41
CA ARG A 116 2.34 9.64 6.81
C ARG A 116 2.53 8.27 6.20
N ARG A 117 1.52 7.42 6.39
CA ARG A 117 1.33 6.22 5.59
C ARG A 117 -0.02 6.24 4.91
N HIS A 118 0.00 5.77 3.67
CA HIS A 118 -1.20 5.51 2.90
C HIS A 118 -1.14 4.05 2.47
N ARG A 119 -1.99 3.21 3.04
CA ARG A 119 -2.04 1.79 2.71
C ARG A 119 -3.35 1.43 2.05
N LEU A 120 -3.28 0.51 1.11
CA LEU A 120 -4.40 0.09 0.29
C LEU A 120 -4.42 -1.42 0.20
N VAL A 121 -5.47 -2.04 0.75
CA VAL A 121 -5.76 -3.47 0.61
C VAL A 121 -6.83 -3.66 -0.46
N LEU A 122 -6.53 -4.41 -1.50
CA LEU A 122 -7.40 -4.72 -2.63
C LEU A 122 -7.78 -6.20 -2.59
N LEU A 123 -9.08 -6.49 -2.68
CA LEU A 123 -9.64 -7.82 -2.44
C LEU A 123 -10.54 -8.25 -3.62
N TRP A 124 -10.49 -9.55 -3.93
CA TRP A 124 -11.31 -10.18 -4.95
C TRP A 124 -12.25 -11.23 -4.35
N ASP A 125 -13.42 -11.39 -4.97
CA ASP A 125 -14.44 -12.36 -4.56
C ASP A 125 -14.11 -13.79 -5.01
N ALA A 126 -14.95 -14.75 -4.62
CA ALA A 126 -14.76 -16.16 -4.97
C ALA A 126 -14.91 -16.45 -6.48
N ALA A 127 -15.42 -15.51 -7.27
CA ALA A 127 -15.55 -15.60 -8.72
C ALA A 127 -14.48 -14.75 -9.44
N ASP A 128 -13.39 -14.44 -8.71
CA ASP A 128 -12.25 -13.69 -9.19
C ASP A 128 -12.58 -12.28 -9.71
N ARG A 129 -13.65 -11.66 -9.20
CA ARG A 129 -13.98 -10.26 -9.51
C ARG A 129 -13.48 -9.34 -8.41
N PHE A 130 -13.01 -8.16 -8.79
CA PHE A 130 -12.66 -7.13 -7.82
C PHE A 130 -13.87 -6.86 -6.92
N ASP A 131 -13.66 -6.95 -5.60
CA ASP A 131 -14.74 -6.99 -4.63
C ASP A 131 -14.90 -5.69 -3.86
N HIS A 132 -13.85 -5.28 -3.15
CA HIS A 132 -13.82 -4.06 -2.36
C HIS A 132 -12.38 -3.68 -2.03
N LEU A 133 -12.20 -2.51 -1.45
CA LEU A 133 -10.92 -2.07 -0.90
C LEU A 133 -11.01 -1.68 0.57
N VAL A 134 -9.86 -1.73 1.24
CA VAL A 134 -9.66 -1.08 2.53
C VAL A 134 -8.58 -0.02 2.38
N LEU A 135 -8.96 1.25 2.51
CA LEU A 135 -8.06 2.39 2.52
C LEU A 135 -7.66 2.70 3.97
N ILE A 136 -6.36 2.68 4.24
CA ILE A 136 -5.81 2.88 5.58
C ILE A 136 -4.91 4.10 5.55
N ARG A 137 -5.37 5.20 6.14
CA ARG A 137 -4.64 6.48 6.17
C ARG A 137 -4.16 6.72 7.59
N GLU A 138 -2.85 6.83 7.76
CA GLU A 138 -2.23 6.84 9.06
C GLU A 138 -1.22 7.99 9.19
N PHE A 139 -1.17 8.57 10.38
CA PHE A 139 -0.30 9.66 10.77
C PHE A 139 0.56 9.22 11.93
N ARG A 140 1.83 9.64 11.96
CA ARG A 140 2.70 9.35 13.10
C ARG A 140 2.16 10.05 14.35
N ALA A 141 2.13 9.34 15.47
CA ALA A 141 1.72 9.91 16.75
C ALA A 141 2.54 11.17 17.09
N GLY A 142 1.84 12.23 17.53
CA GLY A 142 2.45 13.53 17.85
C GLY A 142 2.83 14.39 16.64
N SER A 143 2.64 13.91 15.40
CA SER A 143 2.88 14.73 14.21
C SER A 143 1.71 15.68 13.92
N SER A 144 1.99 16.74 13.15
CA SER A 144 0.99 17.67 12.59
C SER A 144 0.59 17.34 11.15
N ALA A 145 0.91 16.13 10.69
CA ALA A 145 0.64 15.70 9.33
C ALA A 145 -0.87 15.62 9.06
N THR A 146 -1.27 15.95 7.84
CA THR A 146 -2.67 16.02 7.41
C THR A 146 -2.87 15.29 6.07
N GLU A 147 -4.12 14.96 5.76
CA GLU A 147 -4.47 14.37 4.47
C GLU A 147 -4.27 15.38 3.33
N ASN A 148 -3.87 14.87 2.17
CA ASN A 148 -3.90 15.60 0.91
C ASN A 148 -5.33 15.63 0.35
N PRO A 149 -5.61 16.54 -0.60
CA PRO A 149 -6.79 16.42 -1.44
C PRO A 149 -6.87 15.06 -2.15
N ALA A 150 -8.08 14.67 -2.57
CA ALA A 150 -8.25 13.50 -3.42
C ALA A 150 -7.40 13.61 -4.70
N LEU A 151 -6.89 12.48 -5.17
CA LEU A 151 -6.07 12.45 -6.37
C LEU A 151 -6.93 12.71 -7.62
N SER A 152 -6.32 13.33 -8.62
CA SER A 152 -6.90 13.53 -9.94
C SER A 152 -5.81 13.41 -11.01
N GLY A 153 -6.20 12.98 -12.21
CA GLY A 153 -5.26 12.86 -13.33
C GLY A 153 -4.56 14.19 -13.67
N ALA A 154 -5.25 15.32 -13.50
CA ALA A 154 -4.70 16.65 -13.78
C ALA A 154 -3.44 16.97 -12.94
N GLN A 155 -3.38 16.53 -11.68
CA GLN A 155 -2.23 16.74 -10.81
C GLN A 155 -0.98 16.00 -11.31
N LEU A 156 -1.16 14.92 -12.08
CA LEU A 156 -0.09 14.04 -12.53
C LEU A 156 0.47 14.39 -13.92
N LEU A 157 -0.16 15.31 -14.65
CA LEU A 157 0.24 15.69 -16.02
C LEU A 157 1.54 16.51 -16.03
N GLY A 158 2.43 16.24 -16.98
CA GLY A 158 3.72 16.90 -17.10
C GLY A 158 4.91 15.95 -16.95
N THR A 159 6.10 16.52 -16.92
CA THR A 159 7.35 15.76 -16.80
C THR A 159 7.59 15.31 -15.36
N TRP A 160 8.16 14.12 -15.18
CA TRP A 160 8.65 13.58 -13.92
C TRP A 160 10.00 12.94 -14.12
N GLN A 161 10.89 13.07 -13.14
CA GLN A 161 12.05 12.21 -13.02
C GLN A 161 11.62 10.91 -12.34
N ALA A 162 11.79 9.78 -13.02
CA ALA A 162 11.44 8.46 -12.53
C ALA A 162 12.69 7.68 -12.09
N GLN A 163 12.60 7.02 -10.95
CA GLN A 163 13.53 6.00 -10.49
C GLN A 163 12.78 4.68 -10.34
N ASP A 164 13.14 3.67 -11.12
CA ASP A 164 12.50 2.36 -11.13
C ASP A 164 13.32 1.30 -10.37
N VAL A 165 12.65 0.50 -9.54
CA VAL A 165 13.22 -0.65 -8.84
C VAL A 165 12.27 -1.84 -8.98
N SER A 166 12.79 -3.02 -9.29
CA SER A 166 11.99 -4.25 -9.37
C SER A 166 12.51 -5.31 -8.42
N LEU A 167 11.61 -5.93 -7.66
CA LEU A 167 11.87 -7.06 -6.78
C LEU A 167 11.32 -8.36 -7.39
N ASP A 168 12.01 -9.47 -7.18
CA ASP A 168 11.54 -10.82 -7.47
C ASP A 168 10.70 -11.39 -6.32
N ARG A 169 10.43 -12.71 -6.38
CA ARG A 169 9.60 -13.42 -5.39
C ARG A 169 10.26 -13.54 -4.01
N ASP A 170 11.59 -13.49 -3.97
CA ASP A 170 12.38 -13.57 -2.74
C ASP A 170 12.60 -12.18 -2.14
N GLY A 171 12.05 -11.12 -2.77
CA GLY A 171 12.27 -9.74 -2.37
C GLY A 171 13.66 -9.22 -2.74
N SER A 172 14.38 -9.95 -3.60
CA SER A 172 15.68 -9.56 -4.10
C SER A 172 15.52 -8.63 -5.30
N GLN A 173 16.40 -7.64 -5.42
CA GLN A 173 16.35 -6.70 -6.53
C GLN A 173 16.80 -7.38 -7.82
N ILE A 174 15.98 -7.29 -8.87
CA ILE A 174 16.23 -7.93 -10.17
C ILE A 174 17.31 -7.19 -10.97
N GLU A 175 17.41 -5.86 -10.82
CA GLU A 175 18.36 -5.01 -11.55
C GLU A 175 19.40 -4.41 -10.59
N ALA A 176 20.68 -4.36 -10.98
CA ALA A 176 21.76 -3.96 -10.08
C ALA A 176 21.73 -2.48 -9.65
N ALA A 177 21.12 -1.59 -10.46
CA ALA A 177 21.02 -0.16 -10.15
C ALA A 177 19.63 0.38 -10.55
N PRO A 178 19.06 1.32 -9.78
CA PRO A 178 17.85 2.03 -10.21
C PRO A 178 18.10 2.73 -11.53
N SER A 179 17.23 2.52 -12.52
CA SER A 179 17.27 3.29 -13.76
C SER A 179 16.59 4.64 -13.54
N THR A 180 17.26 5.72 -13.94
CA THR A 180 16.69 7.06 -13.91
C THR A 180 16.26 7.46 -15.32
N SER A 181 15.03 7.92 -15.47
CA SER A 181 14.49 8.39 -16.76
C SER A 181 13.59 9.61 -16.58
N LEU A 182 13.36 10.36 -17.65
CA LEU A 182 12.31 11.39 -17.69
C LEU A 182 11.05 10.77 -18.30
N LEU A 183 9.93 10.92 -17.61
CA LEU A 183 8.62 10.47 -18.07
C LEU A 183 7.71 11.66 -18.26
N GLN A 184 7.08 11.75 -19.44
CA GLN A 184 6.06 12.74 -19.72
C GLN A 184 4.68 12.10 -19.54
N PHE A 185 3.97 12.47 -18.49
CA PHE A 185 2.60 12.00 -18.29
C PHE A 185 1.59 12.87 -19.03
N GLN A 186 0.62 12.16 -19.59
CA GLN A 186 -0.49 12.60 -20.43
C GLN A 186 -1.75 11.85 -20.00
N PRO A 187 -2.96 12.35 -20.25
CA PRO A 187 -4.20 11.77 -19.72
C PRO A 187 -4.39 10.27 -20.00
N GLU A 188 -3.98 9.79 -21.17
CA GLU A 188 -4.10 8.40 -21.61
C GLU A 188 -3.32 7.41 -20.73
N HIS A 189 -2.24 7.85 -20.07
CA HIS A 189 -1.44 7.00 -19.18
C HIS A 189 -2.22 6.57 -17.92
N PHE A 190 -3.28 7.29 -17.59
CA PHE A 190 -4.12 7.07 -16.41
C PHE A 190 -5.48 6.45 -16.75
N ALA A 191 -5.66 5.96 -17.98
CA ALA A 191 -6.84 5.20 -18.34
C ALA A 191 -7.04 4.01 -17.37
N GLY A 192 -8.27 3.87 -16.85
CA GLY A 192 -8.64 2.81 -15.90
C GLY A 192 -8.12 2.99 -14.47
N VAL A 193 -7.49 4.13 -14.14
CA VAL A 193 -7.14 4.45 -12.75
C VAL A 193 -8.39 4.89 -11.99
N THR A 194 -8.60 4.26 -10.85
CA THR A 194 -9.57 4.66 -9.84
C THR A 194 -8.90 5.63 -8.87
N TRP A 195 -9.45 6.83 -8.74
CA TRP A 195 -8.93 7.88 -7.87
C TRP A 195 -9.48 7.74 -6.45
N LEU A 196 -8.63 7.94 -5.45
CA LEU A 196 -8.97 7.85 -4.04
C LEU A 196 -8.72 9.19 -3.31
N PRO A 197 -9.31 9.35 -2.11
CA PRO A 197 -8.92 10.39 -1.19
C PRO A 197 -7.41 10.37 -0.90
N ASP A 198 -6.92 11.47 -0.31
CA ASP A 198 -5.59 11.52 0.27
C ASP A 198 -4.43 11.24 -0.70
N GLY A 199 -4.58 11.71 -1.95
CA GLY A 199 -3.59 11.55 -3.01
C GLY A 199 -3.42 10.11 -3.52
N GLY A 200 -4.30 9.18 -3.14
CA GLY A 200 -4.22 7.78 -3.54
C GLY A 200 -4.89 7.45 -4.88
N GLY A 201 -4.52 6.31 -5.47
CA GLY A 201 -5.24 5.72 -6.59
C GLY A 201 -4.82 4.27 -6.83
N PHE A 202 -5.58 3.56 -7.66
CA PHE A 202 -5.25 2.19 -8.05
C PHE A 202 -5.75 1.83 -9.44
N ARG A 203 -5.15 0.80 -10.04
CA ARG A 203 -5.61 0.20 -11.29
C ARG A 203 -5.54 -1.32 -11.17
N VAL A 204 -6.67 -1.97 -11.43
CA VAL A 204 -6.81 -3.42 -11.23
C VAL A 204 -7.68 -4.08 -12.30
N PRO A 205 -7.43 -5.37 -12.61
CA PRO A 205 -8.37 -6.18 -13.35
C PRO A 205 -9.68 -6.34 -12.59
N GLN A 206 -10.79 -5.93 -13.23
CA GLN A 206 -12.14 -6.10 -12.66
C GLN A 206 -12.52 -7.57 -12.52
N ARG A 207 -11.93 -8.44 -13.35
CA ARG A 207 -12.02 -9.89 -13.25
C ARG A 207 -10.66 -10.50 -13.62
N ILE A 208 -10.20 -11.47 -12.84
CA ILE A 208 -8.97 -12.21 -13.16
C ILE A 208 -9.28 -13.29 -14.19
N ASP A 209 -8.49 -13.30 -15.26
CA ASP A 209 -8.37 -14.42 -16.17
C ASP A 209 -6.99 -15.04 -15.98
N GLN A 210 -6.94 -16.22 -15.35
CA GLN A 210 -5.68 -16.90 -15.07
C GLN A 210 -4.98 -17.42 -16.33
N GLN A 211 -5.61 -17.37 -17.50
CA GLN A 211 -4.97 -17.70 -18.78
C GLN A 211 -4.13 -16.55 -19.34
N GLN A 212 -4.19 -15.37 -18.73
CA GLN A 212 -3.47 -14.19 -19.17
C GLN A 212 -2.64 -13.59 -18.02
N PRO A 213 -1.48 -12.98 -18.32
CA PRO A 213 -0.77 -12.19 -17.32
C PRO A 213 -1.60 -10.96 -16.92
N PHE A 214 -1.50 -10.55 -15.67
CA PHE A 214 -2.21 -9.37 -15.17
C PHE A 214 -1.37 -8.61 -14.14
N LYS A 215 -1.82 -7.41 -13.80
CA LYS A 215 -1.13 -6.49 -12.88
C LYS A 215 -2.10 -5.93 -11.88
N VAL A 216 -1.61 -5.68 -10.67
CA VAL A 216 -2.32 -4.93 -9.65
C VAL A 216 -1.47 -3.72 -9.30
N GLU A 217 -2.04 -2.54 -9.38
CA GLU A 217 -1.31 -1.28 -9.27
C GLU A 217 -1.93 -0.37 -8.21
N ALA A 218 -1.08 0.28 -7.43
CA ALA A 218 -1.47 1.38 -6.56
C ALA A 218 -0.49 2.53 -6.74
N LEU A 219 -0.97 3.75 -6.50
CA LEU A 219 -0.18 4.96 -6.54
C LEU A 219 -0.56 5.90 -5.42
N TRP A 220 0.40 6.70 -4.97
CA TRP A 220 0.18 7.72 -3.95
C TRP A 220 1.03 8.95 -4.19
N MET A 221 0.36 10.09 -4.35
CA MET A 221 0.95 11.42 -4.44
C MET A 221 1.05 12.02 -3.04
N ALA A 222 2.17 11.77 -2.37
CA ALA A 222 2.42 12.24 -1.00
C ALA A 222 2.60 13.76 -0.94
N THR A 223 3.16 14.36 -1.99
CA THR A 223 3.26 15.81 -2.19
C THR A 223 3.06 16.12 -3.68
N PRO A 224 2.76 17.37 -4.07
CA PRO A 224 2.63 17.73 -5.49
C PRO A 224 3.88 17.45 -6.35
N GLN A 225 5.04 17.26 -5.70
CA GLN A 225 6.33 16.97 -6.34
C GLN A 225 6.78 15.52 -6.13
N ARG A 226 5.97 14.67 -5.50
CA ARG A 226 6.36 13.30 -5.17
C ARG A 226 5.21 12.30 -5.32
N LEU A 227 5.37 11.41 -6.28
CA LEU A 227 4.46 10.30 -6.56
C LEU A 227 5.21 8.97 -6.43
N GLU A 228 4.62 8.00 -5.75
CA GLU A 228 5.06 6.61 -5.80
C GLU A 228 4.02 5.77 -6.54
N TRP A 229 4.47 4.84 -7.37
CA TRP A 229 3.63 3.89 -8.09
C TRP A 229 4.21 2.50 -7.91
N ILE A 230 3.44 1.59 -7.33
CA ILE A 230 3.82 0.18 -7.18
C ILE A 230 2.93 -0.69 -8.05
N GLN A 231 3.54 -1.60 -8.81
CA GLN A 231 2.89 -2.57 -9.69
C GLN A 231 3.32 -3.98 -9.28
N ARG A 232 2.38 -4.80 -8.85
CA ARG A 232 2.57 -6.24 -8.62
C ARG A 232 2.17 -7.02 -9.87
N CYS A 233 3.09 -7.82 -10.42
CA CYS A 233 2.93 -8.49 -11.72
C CYS A 233 2.69 -9.99 -11.55
N TYR A 234 1.72 -10.51 -12.28
CA TYR A 234 1.36 -11.93 -12.29
C TYR A 234 1.49 -12.50 -13.70
N GLY A 235 2.02 -13.73 -13.79
CA GLY A 235 2.13 -14.48 -15.03
C GLY A 235 0.86 -15.27 -15.35
N VAL A 236 0.92 -15.98 -16.48
CA VAL A 236 -0.08 -17.01 -16.80
C VAL A 236 -0.11 -18.05 -15.68
N GLY A 237 -1.30 -18.47 -15.29
CA GLY A 237 -1.53 -19.34 -14.14
C GLY A 237 -1.49 -18.64 -12.79
N GLY A 238 -1.40 -17.29 -12.73
CA GLY A 238 -1.56 -16.53 -11.49
C GLY A 238 -0.36 -16.56 -10.54
N SER A 239 0.82 -16.93 -11.03
CA SER A 239 2.06 -16.84 -10.24
C SER A 239 2.55 -15.39 -10.17
N TRP A 240 2.87 -14.90 -8.97
CA TRP A 240 3.53 -13.62 -8.80
C TRP A 240 4.93 -13.68 -9.41
N LEU A 241 5.24 -12.78 -10.33
CA LEU A 241 6.54 -12.72 -11.03
C LEU A 241 7.48 -11.70 -10.41
N SER A 242 6.97 -10.49 -10.17
CA SER A 242 7.77 -9.38 -9.68
C SER A 242 6.90 -8.27 -9.09
N THR A 243 7.52 -7.39 -8.33
CA THR A 243 6.92 -6.12 -7.92
C THR A 243 7.82 -4.99 -8.37
N ARG A 244 7.28 -4.06 -9.16
CA ARG A 244 7.98 -2.84 -9.57
C ARG A 244 7.51 -1.67 -8.73
N HIS A 245 8.45 -0.89 -8.22
CA HIS A 245 8.22 0.42 -7.63
C HIS A 245 8.85 1.48 -8.52
N ARG A 246 8.11 2.57 -8.67
CA ARG A 246 8.53 3.76 -9.38
C ARG A 246 8.37 4.95 -8.46
N LEU A 247 9.49 5.60 -8.13
CA LEU A 247 9.50 6.90 -7.46
C LEU A 247 9.59 7.99 -8.52
N LEU A 248 8.63 8.91 -8.50
CA LEU A 248 8.50 10.02 -9.44
C LEU A 248 8.67 11.34 -8.69
N GLN A 249 9.55 12.20 -9.18
CA GLN A 249 9.85 13.51 -8.59
C GLN A 249 9.80 14.64 -9.62
N ARG A 250 9.46 15.85 -9.18
CA ARG A 250 9.44 17.10 -9.96
C ARG A 250 10.20 18.20 -9.26
#